data_AF-A0A6A0AIR2-F1
#
_entry.id   AF-A0A6A0AIR2-F1
#
_cell.length_a   1.000
_cell.length_b   1.000
_cell.length_c   1.000
_cell.angle_alpha   90.00
_cell.angle_beta   90.00
_cell.angle_gamma   90.00
#
_symmetry.space_group_name_H-M   'P 1'
#
loop_
_entity.id
_entity.type
_entity.pdbx_description
1 polymer ?
#
loop_
_entity_poly.entity_id
_entity_poly.type
_entity_poly.pdbx_seq_one_letter_code
_entity_poly.pdbx_strand_id
1 'polypeptide(L)'
;GKYVVDIDKNIDITKLTPGARVALKNDSYTLHLCLPTKVDPLVSLMKVEKVPDSTYDMIGGADQQIKEIKEVIELPLKHPELFESLGIAQPKVWSSTQLGELVQKYIGEGSRMVRELFVMAREHAPSIIFMDEVDSIGSARTDNSGGGGDSEVQRTMLELLNQLDGFEATNKI
;
A
#
# COMPACT_ATOMS: atom_id res chain seq x y z
N GLY A 1 -4.86 -18.27 27.04
CA GLY A 1 -3.43 -18.14 27.42
C GLY A 1 -2.56 -18.19 26.18
N LYS A 2 -1.25 -18.07 26.33
CA LYS A 2 -0.28 -18.41 25.27
C LYS A 2 0.07 -19.90 25.38
N TYR A 3 0.31 -20.56 24.26
CA TYR A 3 0.70 -21.98 24.21
C TYR A 3 2.03 -22.12 23.48
N VAL A 4 2.85 -23.09 23.91
CA VAL A 4 4.00 -23.57 23.12
C VAL A 4 3.48 -24.75 22.29
N VAL A 5 3.75 -24.72 20.98
CA VAL A 5 3.20 -25.66 20.01
C VAL A 5 4.29 -26.15 19.07
N ASP A 6 4.21 -27.43 18.67
CA ASP A 6 5.08 -27.99 17.63
C ASP A 6 4.65 -27.51 16.24
N ILE A 7 5.60 -27.57 15.30
CA ILE A 7 5.42 -27.16 13.90
C ILE A 7 5.23 -28.42 13.03
N ASP A 8 4.21 -28.42 12.16
CA ASP A 8 4.01 -29.51 11.20
C ASP A 8 5.16 -29.54 10.17
N LYS A 9 5.56 -30.74 9.75
CA LYS A 9 6.77 -30.98 8.93
C LYS A 9 6.72 -30.32 7.55
N ASN A 10 5.54 -29.89 7.12
CA ASN A 10 5.26 -29.27 5.83
C ASN A 10 5.43 -27.74 5.84
N ILE A 11 5.90 -27.13 6.94
CA ILE A 11 5.97 -25.67 7.10
C ILE A 11 7.41 -25.21 7.20
N ASP A 12 7.81 -24.31 6.29
CA ASP A 12 9.11 -23.65 6.34
C ASP A 12 9.14 -22.65 7.50
N ILE A 13 10.01 -22.91 8.49
CA ILE A 13 10.21 -22.02 9.65
C ILE A 13 10.64 -20.61 9.20
N THR A 14 11.32 -20.47 8.07
CA THR A 14 11.75 -19.19 7.49
C THR A 14 10.61 -18.27 7.04
N LYS A 15 9.41 -18.82 6.83
CA LYS A 15 8.21 -18.05 6.44
C LYS A 15 7.40 -17.55 7.64
N LEU A 16 7.72 -17.98 8.86
CA LEU A 16 7.01 -17.59 10.08
C LEU A 16 7.54 -16.24 10.61
N THR A 17 6.76 -15.18 10.42
CA THR A 17 7.02 -13.87 11.06
C THR A 17 6.30 -13.75 12.41
N PRO A 18 6.91 -13.11 13.43
CA PRO A 18 6.23 -12.84 14.70
C PRO A 18 4.96 -12.00 14.47
N GLY A 19 3.82 -12.51 14.93
CA GLY A 19 2.51 -11.87 14.73
C GLY A 19 1.70 -12.40 13.53
N ALA A 20 2.28 -13.28 12.70
CA ALA A 20 1.54 -13.99 11.66
C ALA A 20 0.39 -14.82 12.26
N ARG A 21 -0.73 -14.88 11.53
CA ARG A 21 -1.87 -15.73 11.91
C ARG A 21 -1.57 -17.16 11.48
N VAL A 22 -1.83 -18.13 12.36
CA VAL A 22 -1.58 -19.55 12.07
C VAL A 22 -2.79 -20.40 12.47
N ALA A 23 -3.06 -21.44 11.70
CA ALA A 23 -4.04 -22.47 12.03
C ALA A 23 -3.36 -23.59 12.83
N LEU A 24 -3.93 -23.93 13.97
CA LEU A 24 -3.52 -25.06 14.81
C LEU A 24 -4.50 -26.22 14.61
N LYS A 25 -4.03 -27.46 14.67
CA LYS A 25 -4.93 -28.64 14.71
C LYS A 25 -5.65 -28.70 16.05
N ASN A 26 -6.93 -29.06 16.04
CA ASN A 26 -7.78 -29.07 17.24
C ASN A 26 -7.47 -30.22 18.22
N ASP A 27 -6.77 -31.26 17.77
CA ASP A 27 -6.43 -32.47 18.54
C ASP A 27 -5.06 -32.37 19.24
N SER A 28 -4.09 -31.77 18.55
CA SER A 28 -2.65 -31.84 18.85
C SER A 28 -2.02 -30.46 19.07
N TYR A 29 -2.78 -29.39 18.84
CA TYR A 29 -2.32 -27.99 18.83
C TYR A 29 -1.13 -27.70 17.89
N THR A 30 -0.72 -28.65 17.04
CA THR A 30 0.38 -28.48 16.09
C THR A 30 0.04 -27.40 15.05
N LEU A 31 1.00 -26.52 14.77
CA LEU A 31 0.91 -25.48 13.76
C LEU A 31 0.85 -26.13 12.38
N HIS A 32 -0.29 -26.01 11.69
CA HIS A 32 -0.58 -26.74 10.44
C HIS A 32 -0.52 -25.87 9.18
N LEU A 33 -0.89 -24.59 9.28
CA LEU A 33 -0.87 -23.67 8.14
C LEU A 33 -0.63 -22.24 8.61
N CYS A 34 0.16 -21.48 7.85
CA CYS A 34 0.20 -20.03 7.99
C CYS A 34 -1.00 -19.43 7.24
N LEU A 35 -1.86 -18.70 7.95
CA LEU A 35 -2.97 -17.98 7.33
C LEU A 35 -2.43 -16.68 6.70
N PRO A 36 -3.00 -16.22 5.58
CA PRO A 36 -2.64 -14.94 5.01
C PRO A 36 -2.83 -13.80 6.01
N THR A 37 -2.05 -12.73 5.81
CA THR A 37 -2.19 -11.46 6.51
C THR A 37 -3.64 -10.97 6.42
N LYS A 38 -4.19 -10.46 7.54
CA LYS A 38 -5.54 -9.91 7.53
C LYS A 38 -5.47 -8.50 6.94
N VAL A 39 -5.56 -8.41 5.62
CA VAL A 39 -5.90 -7.15 4.93
C VAL A 39 -7.34 -6.80 5.31
N ASP A 40 -7.60 -5.57 5.76
CA ASP A 40 -8.99 -5.18 6.07
C ASP A 40 -9.86 -5.16 4.79
N PRO A 41 -11.14 -5.60 4.85
CA PRO A 41 -11.97 -5.79 3.65
C PRO A 41 -12.14 -4.53 2.79
N LEU A 42 -12.09 -3.34 3.40
CA LEU A 42 -12.12 -2.06 2.69
C LEU A 42 -10.93 -1.93 1.72
N VAL A 43 -9.71 -2.28 2.16
CA VAL A 43 -8.51 -2.27 1.30
C VAL A 43 -8.63 -3.30 0.17
N SER A 44 -9.29 -4.44 0.43
CA SER A 44 -9.59 -5.41 -0.64
C SER A 44 -10.63 -4.92 -1.66
N LEU A 45 -11.53 -4.01 -1.28
CA LEU A 45 -12.52 -3.40 -2.17
C LEU A 45 -11.92 -2.26 -3.02
N MET A 46 -10.85 -1.61 -2.56
CA MET A 46 -10.11 -0.60 -3.33
C MET A 46 -9.43 -1.20 -4.59
N LYS A 47 -9.18 -2.51 -4.60
CA LYS A 47 -8.56 -3.21 -5.73
C LYS A 47 -9.49 -3.19 -6.96
N VAL A 48 -9.11 -2.39 -7.95
CA VAL A 48 -9.78 -2.35 -9.26
C VAL A 48 -9.52 -3.66 -10.03
N GLU A 49 -10.51 -4.55 -10.07
CA GLU A 49 -10.43 -5.81 -10.82
C GLU A 49 -10.83 -5.67 -12.29
N LYS A 50 -11.63 -4.66 -12.65
CA LYS A 50 -12.06 -4.41 -14.03
C LYS A 50 -11.26 -3.28 -14.66
N VAL A 51 -10.60 -3.58 -15.78
CA VAL A 51 -10.00 -2.55 -16.65
C VAL A 51 -11.11 -1.60 -17.13
N PRO A 52 -10.94 -0.26 -17.02
CA PRO A 52 -11.91 0.68 -17.54
C PRO A 52 -11.93 0.65 -19.07
N ASP A 53 -13.11 0.79 -19.67
CA ASP A 53 -13.30 0.75 -21.13
C ASP A 53 -12.85 2.06 -21.83
N SER A 54 -12.29 3.02 -21.07
CA SER A 54 -11.84 4.34 -21.54
C SER A 54 -10.41 4.30 -22.10
N THR A 55 -10.23 4.72 -23.35
CA THR A 55 -8.92 4.79 -24.03
C THR A 55 -8.40 6.23 -24.08
N TYR A 56 -7.08 6.41 -24.13
CA TYR A 56 -6.45 7.74 -24.27
C TYR A 56 -6.99 8.57 -25.45
N ASP A 57 -7.39 7.93 -26.55
CA ASP A 57 -7.97 8.60 -27.73
C ASP A 57 -9.31 9.31 -27.45
N MET A 58 -9.94 9.01 -26.30
CA MET A 58 -11.17 9.69 -25.84
C MET A 58 -10.87 11.02 -25.11
N ILE A 59 -9.60 11.32 -24.81
CA ILE A 59 -9.18 12.50 -24.07
C ILE A 59 -8.62 13.55 -25.05
N GLY A 60 -9.50 14.36 -25.63
CA GLY A 60 -9.11 15.38 -26.62
C GLY A 60 -8.33 16.56 -26.01
N GLY A 61 -7.25 16.97 -26.66
CA GLY A 61 -6.53 18.22 -26.37
C GLY A 61 -5.55 18.17 -25.19
N ALA A 62 -5.33 17.00 -24.59
CA ALA A 62 -4.39 16.78 -23.49
C ALA A 62 -3.17 15.92 -23.90
N ASP A 63 -2.79 15.94 -25.17
CA ASP A 63 -1.77 15.06 -25.75
C ASP A 63 -0.41 15.14 -25.03
N GLN A 64 -0.03 16.34 -24.58
CA GLN A 64 1.21 16.57 -23.84
C GLN A 64 1.18 15.89 -22.46
N GLN A 65 0.09 16.05 -21.71
CA GLN A 65 -0.09 15.44 -20.39
C GLN A 65 -0.20 13.91 -20.50
N ILE A 66 -0.92 13.41 -21.52
CA ILE A 66 -1.01 11.97 -21.83
C ILE A 66 0.38 11.41 -22.13
N LYS A 67 1.20 12.13 -22.90
CA LYS A 67 2.57 11.72 -23.20
C LYS A 67 3.44 11.67 -21.94
N GLU A 68 3.41 12.70 -21.10
CA GLU A 68 4.15 12.74 -19.82
C GLU A 68 3.75 11.57 -18.91
N ILE A 69 2.46 11.29 -18.76
CA ILE A 69 1.96 10.15 -17.97
C ILE A 69 2.44 8.81 -18.56
N LYS A 70 2.41 8.65 -19.89
CA LYS A 70 2.93 7.45 -20.58
C LYS A 70 4.43 7.28 -20.39
N GLU A 71 5.21 8.35 -20.45
CA GLU A 71 6.66 8.31 -20.22
C GLU A 71 7.02 7.98 -18.75
N VAL A 72 6.22 8.44 -17.78
CA VAL A 72 6.43 8.14 -16.36
C VAL A 72 5.97 6.72 -15.98
N ILE A 73 4.88 6.22 -16.58
CA ILE A 73 4.25 4.95 -16.19
C ILE A 73 4.60 3.79 -17.12
N GLU A 74 4.47 3.95 -18.45
CA GLU A 74 4.68 2.84 -19.39
C GLU A 74 6.17 2.60 -19.67
N LEU A 75 7.00 3.66 -19.73
CA LEU A 75 8.41 3.53 -20.12
C LEU A 75 9.23 2.66 -19.14
N PRO A 76 9.13 2.82 -17.80
CA PRO A 76 9.86 1.96 -16.86
C PRO A 76 9.39 0.50 -16.91
N LEU A 77 8.10 0.28 -17.16
CA LEU A 77 7.51 -1.06 -17.24
C LEU A 77 7.85 -1.78 -18.56
N LYS A 78 7.95 -1.05 -19.67
CA LYS A 78 8.29 -1.62 -21.00
C LYS A 78 9.79 -1.78 -21.24
N HIS A 79 10.61 -0.87 -20.68
CA HIS A 79 12.05 -0.80 -20.94
C HIS A 79 12.86 -0.58 -19.64
N PRO A 80 12.83 -1.53 -18.68
CA PRO A 80 13.55 -1.42 -17.41
C PRO A 80 15.06 -1.25 -17.58
N GLU A 81 15.65 -1.83 -18.63
CA GLU A 81 17.08 -1.76 -18.98
C GLU A 81 17.58 -0.32 -19.17
N LEU A 82 16.72 0.60 -19.62
CA LEU A 82 17.09 2.02 -19.78
C LEU A 82 17.34 2.70 -18.43
N PHE A 83 16.56 2.35 -17.41
CA PHE A 83 16.65 2.92 -16.07
C PHE A 83 17.80 2.33 -15.27
N GLU A 84 18.05 1.02 -15.41
CA GLU A 84 19.24 0.36 -14.86
C GLU A 84 20.54 0.95 -15.44
N SER A 85 20.59 1.15 -16.76
CA SER A 85 21.75 1.75 -17.44
C SER A 85 22.03 3.20 -17.03
N LEU A 86 21.01 3.94 -16.60
CA LEU A 86 21.11 5.31 -16.11
C LEU A 86 21.38 5.41 -14.59
N GLY A 87 21.33 4.29 -13.86
CA GLY A 87 21.48 4.28 -12.40
C GLY A 87 20.33 4.97 -11.65
N ILE A 88 19.18 5.16 -12.30
CA ILE A 88 18.00 5.82 -11.72
C ILE A 88 17.09 4.72 -11.14
N ALA A 89 16.77 4.83 -9.85
CA ALA A 89 15.84 3.91 -9.21
C ALA A 89 14.47 3.93 -9.94
N GLN A 90 13.98 2.76 -10.35
CA GLN A 90 12.69 2.65 -11.03
C GLN A 90 11.56 3.17 -10.12
N PRO A 91 10.62 3.98 -10.65
CA PRO A 91 9.50 4.48 -9.87
C PRO A 91 8.66 3.29 -9.36
N LYS A 92 8.44 3.25 -8.04
CA LYS A 92 7.75 2.12 -7.38
C LYS A 92 6.34 1.99 -7.92
N VAL A 93 5.99 0.78 -8.34
CA VAL A 93 4.68 0.47 -8.90
C VAL A 93 3.70 0.13 -7.78
N TRP A 94 2.42 0.35 -8.03
CA TRP A 94 1.54 0.89 -7.00
C TRP A 94 0.31 -0.09 -6.71
N SER A 95 -0.90 0.32 -6.23
CA SER A 95 -2.25 -0.33 -6.34
C SER A 95 -3.49 0.66 -6.20
N SER A 96 -4.46 0.77 -7.14
CA SER A 96 -5.47 1.88 -7.23
C SER A 96 -6.31 2.14 -5.94
N THR A 97 -6.58 3.40 -5.57
CA THR A 97 -7.35 3.75 -4.36
C THR A 97 -8.04 5.13 -4.45
N GLN A 98 -9.33 5.21 -4.13
CA GLN A 98 -9.97 6.50 -3.83
C GLN A 98 -9.66 6.88 -2.38
N LEU A 99 -8.93 7.98 -2.18
CA LEU A 99 -8.36 8.32 -0.87
C LEU A 99 -9.39 8.96 0.08
N GLY A 100 -10.49 9.52 -0.46
CA GLY A 100 -11.53 10.22 0.30
C GLY A 100 -12.26 9.38 1.36
N GLU A 101 -12.36 8.06 1.20
CA GLU A 101 -13.02 7.19 2.20
C GLU A 101 -12.14 6.88 3.43
N LEU A 102 -10.85 7.26 3.43
CA LEU A 102 -9.93 6.99 4.54
C LEU A 102 -10.18 7.88 5.78
N VAL A 103 -11.02 8.91 5.67
CA VAL A 103 -11.42 9.78 6.79
C VAL A 103 -12.60 9.15 7.54
N GLN A 104 -12.31 8.05 8.26
CA GLN A 104 -13.26 7.38 9.14
C GLN A 104 -13.37 8.05 10.51
N LYS A 105 -14.40 7.65 11.27
CA LYS A 105 -14.90 8.30 12.50
C LYS A 105 -14.05 8.05 13.76
N TYR A 106 -12.90 7.38 13.65
CA TYR A 106 -12.15 6.83 14.79
C TYR A 106 -10.64 7.10 14.73
N ILE A 107 -10.14 7.72 15.81
CA ILE A 107 -8.76 8.20 15.95
C ILE A 107 -7.71 7.13 15.64
N GLY A 108 -6.98 7.32 14.54
CA GLY A 108 -5.85 6.51 14.10
C GLY A 108 -6.20 5.41 13.11
N GLU A 109 -7.44 5.35 12.61
CA GLU A 109 -7.86 4.37 11.61
C GLU A 109 -7.20 4.64 10.25
N GLY A 110 -7.13 5.91 9.84
CA GLY A 110 -6.52 6.32 8.57
C GLY A 110 -5.05 5.92 8.42
N SER A 111 -4.21 6.16 9.44
CA SER A 111 -2.79 5.78 9.39
C SER A 111 -2.57 4.26 9.40
N ARG A 112 -3.47 3.48 10.01
CA ARG A 112 -3.46 2.01 9.89
C ARG A 112 -3.83 1.58 8.47
N MET A 113 -4.89 2.13 7.88
CA MET A 113 -5.30 1.79 6.52
C MET A 113 -4.22 2.14 5.48
N VAL A 114 -3.54 3.28 5.63
CA VAL A 114 -2.38 3.64 4.78
C VAL A 114 -1.28 2.57 4.85
N ARG A 115 -0.95 2.06 6.04
CA ARG A 115 0.04 0.97 6.17
C ARG A 115 -0.41 -0.32 5.49
N GLU A 116 -1.65 -0.73 5.73
CA GLU A 116 -2.19 -1.97 5.12
C GLU A 116 -2.28 -1.88 3.60
N LEU A 117 -2.63 -0.71 3.05
CA LEU A 117 -2.62 -0.43 1.61
C LEU A 117 -1.21 -0.59 1.02
N PHE A 118 -0.19 0.02 1.62
CA PHE A 118 1.19 -0.09 1.13
C PHE A 118 1.77 -1.50 1.30
N VAL A 119 1.41 -2.24 2.34
CA VAL A 119 1.79 -3.65 2.49
C VAL A 119 1.14 -4.50 1.39
N MET A 120 -0.17 -4.35 1.16
CA MET A 120 -0.90 -5.09 0.12
C MET A 120 -0.34 -4.77 -1.28
N ALA A 121 -0.02 -3.50 -1.57
CA ALA A 121 0.61 -3.06 -2.80
C ALA A 121 2.01 -3.69 -3.00
N ARG A 122 2.83 -3.79 -1.94
CA ARG A 122 4.15 -4.44 -2.00
C ARG A 122 4.06 -5.95 -2.18
N GLU A 123 3.08 -6.61 -1.56
CA GLU A 123 2.81 -8.05 -1.76
C GLU A 123 2.37 -8.36 -3.20
N HIS A 124 1.71 -7.42 -3.89
CA HIS A 124 1.22 -7.54 -5.26
C HIS A 124 2.03 -6.75 -6.30
N ALA A 125 3.24 -6.29 -5.96
CA ALA A 125 4.03 -5.47 -6.85
C ALA A 125 4.32 -6.21 -8.18
N PRO A 126 4.12 -5.58 -9.35
CA PRO A 126 3.80 -4.15 -9.62
C PRO A 126 2.30 -3.83 -9.95
N SER A 127 1.54 -2.85 -9.34
CA SER A 127 0.04 -2.78 -9.57
C SER A 127 -0.89 -1.50 -9.55
N ILE A 128 -0.50 -0.19 -9.55
CA ILE A 128 -1.42 0.95 -9.97
C ILE A 128 -2.12 1.96 -8.99
N ILE A 129 -1.56 2.44 -7.85
CA ILE A 129 -2.06 3.51 -6.93
C ILE A 129 -2.31 4.77 -7.76
N PHE A 130 -3.59 4.99 -7.98
CA PHE A 130 -4.20 6.29 -8.04
C PHE A 130 -4.51 6.76 -6.61
N MET A 131 -4.36 8.06 -6.32
CA MET A 131 -4.87 8.69 -5.11
C MET A 131 -5.74 9.87 -5.55
N ASP A 132 -7.05 9.75 -5.36
CA ASP A 132 -7.99 10.84 -5.65
C ASP A 132 -8.19 11.76 -4.44
N GLU A 133 -8.57 13.02 -4.67
CA GLU A 133 -8.92 14.02 -3.64
C GLU A 133 -7.89 14.17 -2.49
N VAL A 134 -6.59 14.14 -2.81
CA VAL A 134 -5.50 14.21 -1.81
C VAL A 134 -5.46 15.51 -1.00
N ASP A 135 -6.09 16.58 -1.49
CA ASP A 135 -6.30 17.84 -0.79
C ASP A 135 -7.25 17.68 0.41
N SER A 136 -8.20 16.73 0.35
CA SER A 136 -9.11 16.41 1.47
C SER A 136 -8.38 15.88 2.72
N ILE A 137 -7.19 15.28 2.56
CA ILE A 137 -6.30 14.92 3.68
C ILE A 137 -5.13 15.91 3.87
N GLY A 138 -5.00 16.89 2.98
CA GLY A 138 -3.88 17.82 2.85
C GLY A 138 -4.09 19.16 3.55
N SER A 139 -4.89 19.20 4.63
CA SER A 139 -5.17 20.42 5.41
C SER A 139 -3.86 21.15 5.78
N ALA A 140 -3.78 22.44 5.43
CA ALA A 140 -2.61 23.24 5.73
C ALA A 140 -2.41 23.32 7.25
N ARG A 141 -1.18 23.00 7.70
CA ARG A 141 -0.77 23.09 9.12
C ARG A 141 -1.03 24.50 9.63
N THR A 142 -2.18 24.70 10.26
CA THR A 142 -2.56 26.00 10.78
C THR A 142 -2.03 26.09 12.19
N ASP A 143 -1.11 27.02 12.44
CA ASP A 143 -0.53 27.31 13.77
C ASP A 143 -1.55 27.97 14.74
N ASN A 144 -2.84 27.61 14.62
CA ASN A 144 -3.88 28.05 15.55
C ASN A 144 -3.77 27.25 16.84
N SER A 145 -3.27 27.94 17.87
CA SER A 145 -3.27 27.53 19.26
C SER A 145 -4.70 27.32 19.80
N GLY A 146 -5.31 26.17 19.51
CA GLY A 146 -6.55 25.72 20.12
C GLY A 146 -7.45 24.86 19.21
N GLY A 147 -7.32 23.53 19.29
CA GLY A 147 -8.29 22.60 18.69
C GLY A 147 -7.71 21.23 18.33
N GLY A 148 -7.90 20.22 19.19
CA GLY A 148 -7.31 18.88 19.01
C GLY A 148 -7.83 18.04 17.84
N GLY A 149 -8.78 18.54 17.04
CA GLY A 149 -9.41 17.80 15.93
C GLY A 149 -8.51 17.60 14.72
N ASP A 150 -7.68 18.59 14.36
CA ASP A 150 -6.80 18.54 13.17
C ASP A 150 -5.66 17.50 13.32
N SER A 151 -5.46 16.99 14.54
CA SER A 151 -4.36 16.09 14.87
C SER A 151 -4.45 14.68 14.25
N GLU A 152 -5.63 14.25 13.79
CA GLU A 152 -5.79 12.94 13.15
C GLU A 152 -5.42 12.97 11.66
N VAL A 153 -6.00 13.90 10.89
CA VAL A 153 -5.72 14.05 9.46
C VAL A 153 -4.23 14.27 9.23
N GLN A 154 -3.60 15.11 10.05
CA GLN A 154 -2.15 15.32 10.05
C GLN A 154 -1.35 14.04 10.34
N ARG A 155 -1.82 13.12 11.20
CA ARG A 155 -1.15 11.83 11.46
C ARG A 155 -1.25 10.88 10.27
N THR A 156 -2.41 10.82 9.61
CA THR A 156 -2.61 10.03 8.40
C THR A 156 -1.73 10.55 7.25
N MET A 157 -1.67 11.87 7.06
CA MET A 157 -0.77 12.51 6.09
C MET A 157 0.72 12.25 6.41
N LEU A 158 1.13 12.35 7.68
CA LEU A 158 2.51 12.03 8.09
C LEU A 158 2.89 10.57 7.82
N GLU A 159 1.96 9.63 8.06
CA GLU A 159 2.18 8.22 7.73
C GLU A 159 2.28 8.01 6.21
N LEU A 160 1.41 8.66 5.43
CA LEU A 160 1.45 8.60 3.97
C LEU A 160 2.79 9.10 3.41
N LEU A 161 3.28 10.24 3.89
CA LEU A 161 4.58 10.79 3.52
C LEU A 161 5.72 9.84 3.88
N ASN A 162 5.68 9.21 5.05
CA ASN A 162 6.69 8.22 5.49
C ASN A 162 6.69 6.96 4.60
N GLN A 163 5.51 6.49 4.17
CA GLN A 163 5.41 5.36 3.23
C GLN A 163 5.85 5.70 1.80
N LEU A 164 5.64 6.95 1.36
CA LEU A 164 6.06 7.46 0.04
C LEU A 164 7.57 7.71 -0.04
N ASP A 165 8.15 8.40 0.95
CA ASP A 165 9.61 8.58 1.10
C ASP A 165 10.31 7.22 1.21
N GLY A 166 9.61 6.24 1.80
CA GLY A 166 9.97 4.84 1.66
C GLY A 166 11.22 4.48 2.45
N PHE A 167 11.31 4.98 3.68
CA PHE A 167 12.31 4.64 4.71
C PHE A 167 12.19 3.18 5.20
N GLU A 168 12.14 2.23 4.26
CA GLU A 168 12.67 0.89 4.51
C GLU A 168 14.15 0.92 4.17
N ALA A 169 14.98 0.59 5.17
CA ALA A 169 16.40 0.35 4.99
C ALA A 169 16.62 -0.87 4.07
N THR A 170 16.47 -0.66 2.77
CA THR A 170 16.70 -1.66 1.71
C THR A 170 18.19 -1.79 1.46
N ASN A 171 18.95 -1.91 2.55
CA ASN A 171 20.39 -2.10 2.55
C ASN A 171 20.66 -3.61 2.46
N LYS A 172 20.26 -4.19 1.32
CA LYS A 172 20.80 -5.48 0.86
C LYS A 172 22.08 -5.20 0.10
N ILE A 173 23.15 -5.11 0.88
CA ILE A 173 24.53 -5.40 0.46
C ILE A 173 24.63 -6.92 0.22
#